data_AF-A0A448T3B6-F1
#
_entry.id   AF-A0A448T3B6-F1
#
_cell.length_a   1.000
_cell.length_b   1.000
_cell.length_c   1.000
_cell.angle_alpha   90.00
_cell.angle_beta   90.00
_cell.angle_gamma   90.00
#
_symmetry.space_group_name_H-M   'P 1'
#
loop_
_entity.id
_entity.type
_entity.pdbx_description
1 polymer ?
#
loop_
_entity_poly.entity_id
_entity_poly.type
_entity_poly.pdbx_seq_one_letter_code
_entity_poly.pdbx_strand_id
1 'polypeptide(L)'
;MNIIAIMSPMGVYYKDEPIRELHVALASMGFQLVFPKNSGDLLKLIEHNARICGVIFDWDEYSLELCSEINELNEYLPLYAFINTHSTFDVHLHEMRMVLYFFEYGLNAADDIAQRIRQYTDEYMDTITPR
;
A
#
# COMPACT_ATOMS: atom_id res chain seq x y z
N MET A 1 1.46 14.14 -6.15
CA MET A 1 1.74 12.84 -5.51
C MET A 1 0.96 11.79 -6.27
N ASN A 2 1.64 10.83 -6.90
CA ASN A 2 0.97 9.84 -7.75
C ASN A 2 1.78 8.55 -7.89
N ILE A 3 2.80 8.33 -7.06
CA ILE A 3 3.61 7.12 -7.11
C ILE A 3 3.12 6.18 -6.02
N ILE A 4 2.79 4.94 -6.39
CA ILE A 4 2.44 3.89 -5.43
C ILE A 4 3.51 2.79 -5.52
N ALA A 5 4.10 2.45 -4.38
CA ALA A 5 5.05 1.35 -4.30
C ALA A 5 4.31 0.03 -4.08
N ILE A 6 4.67 -1.01 -4.82
CA ILE A 6 4.09 -2.36 -4.69
C ILE A 6 5.20 -3.32 -4.28
N MET A 7 5.10 -3.83 -3.06
CA MET A 7 5.84 -4.99 -2.58
C MET A 7 5.12 -6.23 -3.12
N SER A 8 5.53 -6.69 -4.30
CA SER A 8 4.84 -7.80 -4.97
C SER A 8 5.08 -9.12 -4.23
N PRO A 9 4.03 -9.93 -3.97
CA PRO A 9 4.22 -11.29 -3.51
C PRO A 9 4.95 -12.10 -4.59
N MET A 10 5.86 -12.99 -4.19
CA MET A 10 6.60 -13.83 -5.13
C MET A 10 5.87 -15.16 -5.38
N GLY A 11 5.30 -15.32 -6.58
CA GLY A 11 5.20 -16.62 -7.25
C GLY A 11 3.93 -17.42 -7.01
N VAL A 12 2.82 -16.78 -6.61
CA VAL A 12 1.54 -17.47 -6.43
C VAL A 12 0.43 -16.77 -7.22
N TYR A 13 -0.07 -17.47 -8.25
CA TYR A 13 -0.99 -16.89 -9.24
C TYR A 13 -2.27 -16.27 -8.65
N TYR A 14 -2.83 -16.84 -7.57
CA TYR A 14 -4.04 -16.28 -6.95
C TYR A 14 -3.82 -14.91 -6.29
N LYS A 15 -2.58 -14.55 -5.97
CA LYS A 15 -2.20 -13.20 -5.50
C LYS A 15 -1.72 -12.33 -6.65
N ASP A 16 -0.92 -12.91 -7.55
CA ASP A 16 -0.34 -12.20 -8.68
C ASP A 16 -1.40 -11.62 -9.62
N GLU A 17 -2.45 -12.38 -9.92
CA GLU A 17 -3.48 -11.96 -10.88
C GLU A 17 -4.33 -10.78 -10.37
N PRO A 18 -4.86 -10.78 -9.13
CA PRO A 18 -5.51 -9.58 -8.57
C PRO A 18 -4.60 -8.35 -8.52
N ILE A 19 -3.32 -8.50 -8.17
CA ILE A 19 -2.37 -7.39 -8.17
C ILE A 19 -2.09 -6.89 -9.59
N ARG A 20 -2.08 -7.77 -10.58
CA ARG A 20 -1.96 -7.40 -12.00
C ARG A 20 -3.18 -6.62 -12.48
N GLU A 21 -4.40 -7.06 -12.13
CA GLU A 21 -5.63 -6.31 -12.43
C GLU A 21 -5.60 -4.93 -11.76
N LEU A 22 -5.19 -4.88 -10.48
CA LEU A 22 -5.06 -3.63 -9.73
C LEU A 22 -4.02 -2.69 -10.35
N HIS A 23 -2.89 -3.23 -10.85
CA HIS A 23 -1.91 -2.43 -11.56
C HIS A 23 -2.54 -1.72 -12.76
N VAL A 24 -3.30 -2.44 -13.58
CA VAL A 24 -3.98 -1.86 -14.75
C VAL A 24 -4.98 -0.78 -14.31
N ALA A 25 -5.78 -1.06 -13.27
CA ALA A 25 -6.76 -0.11 -12.74
C ALA A 25 -6.08 1.18 -12.22
N LEU A 26 -5.04 1.06 -11.39
CA LEU A 26 -4.29 2.21 -10.85
C LEU A 26 -3.58 3.01 -11.94
N ALA A 27 -3.00 2.32 -12.94
CA ALA A 27 -2.35 2.98 -14.06
C ALA A 27 -3.38 3.78 -14.91
N SER A 28 -4.58 3.24 -15.13
CA SER A 28 -5.67 3.95 -15.81
C SER A 28 -6.12 5.22 -15.05
N MET A 29 -5.89 5.23 -13.74
CA MET A 29 -6.15 6.34 -12.84
C MET A 29 -5.00 7.36 -12.80
N GLY A 30 -3.90 7.15 -13.53
CA GLY A 30 -2.76 8.07 -13.59
C GLY A 30 -1.75 7.90 -12.44
N PHE A 31 -1.85 6.80 -11.69
CA PHE A 31 -0.80 6.41 -10.75
C PHE A 31 0.38 5.80 -11.51
N GLN A 32 1.58 6.11 -11.06
CA GLN A 32 2.81 5.46 -11.47
C GLN A 32 3.16 4.39 -10.44
N LEU A 33 3.28 3.14 -10.87
CA LEU A 33 3.61 2.03 -9.98
C LEU A 33 5.10 1.72 -10.03
N VAL A 34 5.69 1.51 -8.85
CA VAL A 34 7.10 1.16 -8.68
C VAL A 34 7.23 -0.10 -7.84
N PHE A 35 8.24 -0.91 -8.12
CA PHE A 35 8.40 -2.24 -7.54
C PHE A 35 9.76 -2.32 -6.82
N PRO A 36 9.85 -1.85 -5.56
CA PRO A 36 11.07 -2.00 -4.76
C PRO A 36 11.40 -3.47 -4.52
N LYS A 37 12.69 -3.78 -4.39
CA LYS A 37 13.17 -5.18 -4.29
C LYS A 37 13.00 -5.79 -2.89
N ASN A 38 13.00 -4.95 -1.86
CA ASN A 38 12.89 -5.34 -0.45
C ASN A 38 12.51 -4.11 0.38
N SER A 39 12.25 -4.31 1.68
CA SER A 39 11.92 -3.24 2.62
C SER A 39 12.96 -2.11 2.62
N GLY A 40 14.26 -2.43 2.62
CA GLY A 40 15.31 -1.42 2.61
C GLY A 40 15.32 -0.54 1.34
N ASP A 41 14.98 -1.10 0.19
CA ASP A 41 14.80 -0.35 -1.07
C ASP A 41 13.55 0.54 -1.00
N LEU A 42 12.45 0.01 -0.48
CA LEU A 42 11.20 0.77 -0.26
C LEU A 42 11.43 1.96 0.67
N LEU A 43 12.09 1.77 1.82
CA LEU A 43 12.34 2.83 2.79
C LEU A 43 13.17 3.96 2.19
N LYS A 44 14.26 3.62 1.47
CA LYS A 44 15.06 4.61 0.73
C LYS A 44 14.24 5.32 -0.35
N LEU A 45 13.35 4.60 -1.02
CA LEU A 45 12.48 5.18 -2.03
C LEU A 45 11.56 6.23 -1.40
N ILE A 46 10.93 5.91 -0.26
CA ILE A 46 10.08 6.83 0.52
C ILE A 46 10.89 8.04 1.00
N GLU A 47 12.06 7.81 1.59
CA GLU A 47 12.94 8.86 2.12
C GLU A 47 13.36 9.87 1.03
N HIS A 48 13.67 9.39 -0.18
CA HIS A 48 14.15 10.24 -1.27
C HIS A 48 13.06 10.77 -2.20
N ASN A 49 11.81 10.27 -2.13
CA ASN A 49 10.76 10.61 -3.07
C ASN A 49 9.44 10.96 -2.36
N ALA A 50 9.26 12.23 -2.03
CA ALA A 50 8.00 12.77 -1.48
C ALA A 50 6.77 12.64 -2.39
N ARG A 51 6.92 12.10 -3.62
CA ARG A 51 5.81 11.82 -4.53
C ARG A 51 5.16 10.47 -4.27
N ILE A 52 5.77 9.60 -3.45
CA ILE A 52 5.16 8.35 -3.01
C ILE A 52 3.97 8.69 -2.13
N CYS A 53 2.82 8.13 -2.50
CA CYS A 53 1.54 8.42 -1.86
C CYS A 53 0.80 7.19 -1.37
N GLY A 54 1.45 6.02 -1.47
CA GLY A 54 0.96 4.82 -0.83
C GLY A 54 1.88 3.62 -1.08
N VAL A 55 1.72 2.62 -0.24
CA VAL A 55 2.45 1.35 -0.33
C VAL A 55 1.46 0.20 -0.31
N ILE A 56 1.53 -0.68 -1.29
CA ILE A 56 0.79 -1.94 -1.35
C ILE A 56 1.74 -3.07 -0.96
N PHE A 57 1.32 -3.94 -0.06
CA PHE A 57 2.09 -5.12 0.35
C PHE A 57 1.19 -6.25 0.83
N ASP A 58 1.74 -7.46 0.87
CA ASP A 58 1.10 -8.62 1.48
C ASP A 58 1.31 -8.60 3.00
N TRP A 59 0.21 -8.63 3.76
CA TRP A 59 0.24 -8.56 5.23
C TRP A 59 0.94 -9.74 5.89
N ASP A 60 0.84 -10.94 5.30
CA ASP A 60 1.46 -12.13 5.87
C ASP A 60 2.97 -12.17 5.58
N GLU A 61 3.41 -11.53 4.49
CA GLU A 61 4.83 -11.43 4.12
C GLU A 61 5.54 -10.26 4.81
N TYR A 62 4.89 -9.11 4.89
CA TYR A 62 5.43 -7.88 5.48
C TYR A 62 4.63 -7.53 6.74
N SER A 63 5.26 -7.75 7.88
CA SER A 63 4.66 -7.61 9.20
C SER A 63 4.63 -6.16 9.71
N LEU A 64 4.23 -5.99 10.97
CA LEU A 64 4.26 -4.74 11.72
C LEU A 64 5.60 -3.98 11.68
N GLU A 65 6.72 -4.68 11.50
CA GLU A 65 8.05 -4.06 11.48
C GLU A 65 8.16 -3.05 10.33
N LEU A 66 7.76 -3.45 9.11
CA LEU A 66 7.77 -2.56 7.95
C LEU A 66 6.84 -1.36 8.16
N CYS A 67 5.67 -1.60 8.76
CA CYS A 67 4.70 -0.54 9.03
C CYS A 67 5.29 0.50 10.00
N SER A 68 5.98 0.06 11.05
CA SER A 68 6.65 0.94 12.01
C SER A 68 7.75 1.77 11.35
N GLU A 69 8.61 1.14 10.54
CA GLU A 69 9.69 1.85 9.83
C GLU A 69 9.13 2.91 8.85
N ILE A 70 8.04 2.60 8.14
CA ILE A 70 7.39 3.57 7.26
C ILE A 70 6.76 4.71 8.07
N ASN A 71 6.13 4.41 9.20
CA ASN A 71 5.48 5.39 10.06
C ASN A 71 6.48 6.38 10.68
N GLU A 72 7.71 5.93 10.99
CA GLU A 72 8.79 6.82 11.43
C GLU A 72 9.21 7.82 10.33
N LEU A 73 9.10 7.43 9.06
CA LEU A 73 9.39 8.31 7.92
C LEU A 73 8.22 9.22 7.55
N ASN A 74 6.99 8.71 7.60
CA ASN A 74 5.78 9.42 7.19
C ASN A 74 4.53 8.82 7.88
N GLU A 75 4.11 9.44 8.98
CA GLU A 75 2.97 8.98 9.81
C GLU A 75 1.62 8.99 9.07
N TYR A 76 1.49 9.78 8.00
CA TYR A 76 0.26 9.91 7.24
C TYR A 76 0.22 9.05 5.98
N LEU A 77 1.32 8.35 5.64
CA LEU A 77 1.41 7.60 4.39
C LEU A 77 0.39 6.44 4.39
N PRO A 78 -0.52 6.38 3.40
CA PRO A 78 -1.45 5.26 3.29
C PRO A 78 -0.74 3.93 3.03
N LEU A 79 -1.03 2.95 3.88
CA LEU A 79 -0.58 1.57 3.78
C LEU A 79 -1.74 0.69 3.35
N TYR A 80 -1.58 -0.05 2.26
CA TYR A 80 -2.59 -0.91 1.67
C TYR A 80 -2.15 -2.37 1.82
N ALA A 81 -2.58 -3.00 2.91
CA ALA A 81 -2.24 -4.37 3.26
C ALA A 81 -3.23 -5.36 2.64
N PHE A 82 -2.71 -6.31 1.87
CA PHE A 82 -3.49 -7.42 1.34
C PHE A 82 -3.45 -8.61 2.30
N ILE A 83 -4.63 -9.07 2.72
CA ILE A 83 -4.81 -10.18 3.67
C ILE A 83 -5.35 -11.42 2.98
N ASN A 84 -5.03 -12.58 3.56
CA ASN A 84 -5.62 -13.86 3.23
C ASN A 84 -6.71 -14.21 4.26
N THR A 85 -7.57 -15.18 3.96
CA THR A 85 -8.66 -15.62 4.84
C THR A 85 -8.21 -16.15 6.22
N HIS A 86 -6.91 -16.39 6.40
CA HIS A 86 -6.31 -16.85 7.66
C HIS A 86 -5.39 -15.82 8.31
N SER A 87 -5.29 -14.61 7.78
CA SER A 87 -4.43 -13.57 8.33
C SER A 87 -4.87 -13.20 9.74
N THR A 88 -3.94 -13.26 10.69
CA THR A 88 -4.16 -12.81 12.06
C THR A 88 -3.94 -11.31 12.13
N PHE A 89 -4.94 -10.58 12.62
CA PHE A 89 -4.78 -9.17 12.94
C PHE A 89 -4.05 -9.05 14.27
N ASP A 90 -2.82 -8.53 14.24
CA ASP A 90 -2.10 -8.24 15.47
C ASP A 90 -2.78 -7.08 16.21
N VAL A 91 -3.26 -7.36 17.43
CA VAL A 91 -3.96 -6.42 18.32
C VAL A 91 -3.08 -5.19 18.68
N HIS A 92 -1.77 -5.26 18.43
CA HIS A 92 -0.80 -4.18 18.62
C HIS A 92 -0.93 -3.02 17.61
N LEU A 93 -1.74 -3.16 16.56
CA LEU A 93 -2.08 -2.07 15.63
C LEU A 93 -2.73 -0.86 16.31
N HIS A 94 -3.33 -1.03 17.49
CA HIS A 94 -4.14 0.01 18.12
C HIS A 94 -3.34 1.17 18.73
N GLU A 95 -2.04 0.98 18.96
CA GLU A 95 -1.17 1.99 19.60
C GLU A 95 -0.44 2.89 18.60
N MET A 96 -0.38 2.51 17.33
CA MET A 96 0.33 3.28 16.29
C MET A 96 -0.65 4.14 15.49
N ARG A 97 -0.32 5.42 15.27
CA ARG A 97 -1.11 6.36 14.46
C ARG A 97 -0.90 6.11 12.95
N MET A 98 -0.99 4.86 12.52
CA MET A 98 -0.76 4.47 11.13
C MET A 98 -2.07 4.48 10.34
N VAL A 99 -1.98 4.90 9.09
CA VAL A 99 -3.09 4.85 8.13
C VAL A 99 -3.03 3.52 7.37
N LEU A 100 -3.55 2.46 7.99
CA LEU A 100 -3.54 1.10 7.42
C LEU A 100 -4.93 0.68 6.93
N TYR A 101 -5.01 0.30 5.66
CA TYR A 101 -6.22 -0.22 5.02
C TYR A 101 -6.02 -1.67 4.58
N PHE A 102 -7.05 -2.48 4.75
CA PHE A 102 -7.01 -3.90 4.42
C PHE A 102 -7.83 -4.21 3.17
N PHE A 103 -7.24 -5.01 2.29
CA PHE A 103 -7.89 -5.54 1.09
C PHE A 103 -7.72 -7.05 1.02
N GLU A 104 -8.66 -7.71 0.36
CA GLU A 104 -8.58 -9.15 0.09
C GLU A 104 -8.12 -9.38 -1.36
N TYR A 105 -7.41 -10.48 -1.58
CA TYR A 105 -7.12 -10.95 -2.94
C TYR A 105 -8.39 -11.48 -3.60
N GLY A 106 -8.93 -10.73 -4.55
CA GLY A 106 -10.12 -11.12 -5.31
C GLY A 106 -10.02 -10.68 -6.77
N LEU A 107 -10.38 -11.59 -7.69
CA LEU A 107 -10.54 -11.25 -9.10
C LEU A 107 -11.76 -10.33 -9.28
N ASN A 108 -11.69 -9.41 -10.25
CA ASN A 108 -12.72 -8.40 -10.51
C ASN A 108 -12.97 -7.40 -9.35
N ALA A 109 -12.12 -7.37 -8.32
CA ALA A 109 -12.19 -6.38 -7.24
C ALA A 109 -11.27 -5.16 -7.51
N ALA A 110 -10.42 -5.23 -8.55
CA ALA A 110 -9.38 -4.24 -8.82
C ALA A 110 -9.90 -2.81 -8.98
N ASP A 111 -11.01 -2.61 -9.70
CA ASP A 111 -11.57 -1.28 -9.94
C ASP A 111 -12.08 -0.65 -8.64
N ASP A 112 -12.78 -1.42 -7.81
CA ASP A 112 -13.29 -0.96 -6.51
C ASP A 112 -12.13 -0.64 -5.55
N ILE A 113 -11.09 -1.49 -5.51
CA ILE A 113 -9.89 -1.26 -4.71
C ILE A 113 -9.16 0.00 -5.20
N ALA A 114 -8.99 0.17 -6.51
CA ALA A 114 -8.33 1.34 -7.09
C ALA A 114 -9.09 2.64 -6.78
N GLN A 115 -10.43 2.62 -6.81
CA GLN A 115 -11.25 3.77 -6.41
C GLN A 115 -11.04 4.13 -4.94
N ARG A 116 -10.99 3.14 -4.05
CA ARG A 116 -10.69 3.36 -2.63
C ARG A 116 -9.29 3.92 -2.41
N ILE A 117 -8.28 3.34 -3.06
CA ILE A 117 -6.89 3.84 -3.02
C ILE A 117 -6.82 5.31 -3.47
N ARG A 118 -7.54 5.68 -4.54
CA ARG A 118 -7.63 7.08 -4.96
C ARG A 118 -8.22 7.94 -3.87
N GLN A 119 -9.37 7.56 -3.31
CA GLN A 119 -10.02 8.31 -2.25
C GLN A 119 -9.09 8.53 -1.05
N TYR A 120 -8.43 7.47 -0.58
CA TYR A 120 -7.47 7.56 0.54
C TYR A 120 -6.25 8.42 0.20
N THR A 121 -5.80 8.38 -1.07
CA THR A 121 -4.72 9.25 -1.54
C THR A 121 -5.14 10.72 -1.54
N ASP A 122 -6.37 11.01 -1.96
CA ASP A 122 -6.92 12.37 -1.94
C ASP A 122 -7.07 12.87 -0.49
N GLU A 123 -7.56 12.04 0.43
CA GLU A 123 -7.64 12.32 1.88
C GLU A 123 -6.25 12.58 2.50
N TYR A 124 -5.24 11.80 2.10
CA TYR A 124 -3.86 12.01 2.49
C TYR A 124 -3.33 13.37 1.99
N MET A 125 -3.57 13.70 0.72
CA MET A 125 -3.17 14.98 0.13
C MET A 125 -3.81 16.17 0.84
N ASP A 126 -5.10 16.09 1.17
CA ASP A 126 -5.83 17.12 1.90
C ASP A 126 -5.31 17.28 3.34
N THR A 127 -4.84 16.20 3.96
CA THR A 127 -4.29 16.21 5.32
C THR A 127 -2.93 16.93 5.40
N ILE A 128 -2.07 16.73 4.40
CA ILE A 128 -0.72 17.31 4.40
C ILE A 128 -0.62 18.68 3.72
N THR A 129 -1.63 19.09 2.96
CA THR A 129 -1.63 20.38 2.27
C THR A 129 -2.37 21.43 3.13
N PRO A 130 -1.69 22.47 3.66
CA PRO A 130 -2.37 23.51 4.41
C PRO A 130 -3.34 24.27 3.50
N ARG A 131 -4.57 24.49 3.99
CA ARG A 131 -5.59 25.31 3.32
C ARG A 131 -5.26 26.80 3.36
#